data_AF-A0A1I7ERF7-F1
#
_entry.id   AF-A0A1I7ERF7-F1
#
_cell.length_a   1.000
_cell.length_b   1.000
_cell.length_c   1.000
_cell.angle_alpha   90.00
_cell.angle_beta   90.00
_cell.angle_gamma   90.00
#
_symmetry.space_group_name_H-M   'P 1'
#
loop_
_entity.id
_entity.type
_entity.pdbx_description
1 polymer ?
#
loop_
_entity_poly.entity_id
_entity_poly.type
_entity_poly.pdbx_seq_one_letter_code
_entity_poly.pdbx_strand_id
1 'polypeptide(L)' 'MITGLLPDIAADLHTSIVATGQLVTVFALAYALSSPVLATLTGALHRRTLMILSLSAFTVANIIAWLPRAIGN' A
#
# COMPACT_ATOMS: atom_id res chain seq x y z
N MET A 1 8.89 8.13 -12.72
CA MET A 1 8.91 9.31 -11.83
C MET A 1 9.59 9.05 -10.48
N ILE A 2 9.82 7.80 -10.05
CA ILE A 2 10.40 7.46 -8.74
C ILE A 2 11.94 7.56 -8.64
N THR A 3 12.65 7.65 -9.76
CA THR A 3 14.14 7.59 -9.80
C THR A 3 14.82 8.70 -9.01
N GLY A 4 14.20 9.87 -8.86
CA GLY A 4 14.72 10.97 -8.04
C GLY A 4 14.50 10.80 -6.54
N LEU A 5 13.53 9.97 -6.13
CA LEU A 5 13.15 9.76 -4.72
C LEU A 5 13.84 8.54 -4.09
N LEU A 6 14.41 7.64 -4.91
CA LEU A 6 15.07 6.43 -4.45
C LEU A 6 16.24 6.68 -3.48
N PRO A 7 17.09 7.72 -3.67
CA PRO A 7 18.14 8.06 -2.70
C PRO A 7 17.58 8.50 -1.35
N ASP A 8 16.51 9.30 -1.35
CA ASP A 8 15.86 9.78 -0.13
C ASP A 8 15.21 8.62 0.64
N ILE A 9 14.52 7.71 -0.06
CA ILE A 9 13.94 6.49 0.55
C ILE A 9 15.05 5.61 1.14
N ALA A 10 16.18 5.46 0.45
CA ALA A 10 17.31 4.68 0.94
C ALA A 10 17.90 5.30 2.23
N ALA A 11 17.98 6.63 2.30
CA ALA A 11 18.44 7.34 3.49
C ALA A 11 17.46 7.16 4.67
N ASP A 12 16.15 7.34 4.44
CA ASP A 12 15.11 7.21 5.47
C ASP A 12 15.01 5.77 6.04
N LEU A 13 15.20 4.77 5.19
CA LEU A 13 15.18 3.36 5.60
C LEU A 13 16.53 2.86 6.12
N HIS A 14 17.58 3.69 6.12
CA HIS A 14 18.96 3.33 6.42
C HIS A 14 19.49 2.15 5.57
N THR A 15 19.06 2.04 4.31
CA THR A 15 19.45 0.97 3.38
C THR A 15 20.27 1.48 2.19
N SER A 16 20.96 0.59 1.47
CA SER A 16 21.64 0.98 0.23
C SER A 16 20.63 1.23 -0.90
N ILE A 17 20.97 2.11 -1.85
CA ILE A 17 20.13 2.41 -3.03
C ILE A 17 19.76 1.14 -3.81
N VAL A 18 20.71 0.19 -3.90
CA VAL A 18 20.48 -1.11 -4.58
C VAL A 18 19.43 -1.93 -3.85
N ALA A 19 19.51 -2.03 -2.51
CA ALA A 19 18.53 -2.74 -1.71
C ALA A 19 17.14 -2.09 -1.82
N THR A 20 17.07 -0.76 -1.79
CA THR A 20 15.84 0.00 -2.00
C THR A 20 15.23 -0.28 -3.39
N GLY A 21 16.06 -0.34 -4.44
CA GLY A 21 15.62 -0.72 -5.78
C GLY A 21 15.02 -2.14 -5.86
N GLN A 22 15.59 -3.09 -5.11
CA GLN A 22 15.05 -4.45 -5.01
C GLN A 22 13.70 -4.47 -4.27
N LEU A 23 13.55 -3.72 -3.18
CA LEU A 23 12.27 -3.59 -2.47
C LEU A 23 11.16 -3.05 -3.38
N VAL A 24 11.46 -2.03 -4.19
CA VAL A 24 10.51 -1.46 -5.16
C VAL A 24 10.13 -2.50 -6.22
N THR A 25 11.08 -3.32 -6.67
CA THR A 25 10.82 -4.38 -7.66
C THR A 25 9.90 -5.45 -7.07
N VAL A 26 10.18 -5.93 -5.86
CA VAL A 26 9.33 -6.91 -5.16
C VAL A 26 7.94 -6.34 -4.91
N PHE A 27 7.84 -5.08 -4.49
CA PHE A 27 6.57 -4.38 -4.36
C PHE A 27 5.78 -4.35 -5.68
N ALA A 28 6.43 -3.96 -6.78
CA ALA A 28 5.80 -3.91 -8.10
C ALA A 28 5.30 -5.29 -8.56
N LEU A 29 6.08 -6.35 -8.33
CA LEU A 29 5.67 -7.72 -8.63
C LEU A 29 4.47 -8.15 -7.77
N ALA A 30 4.54 -7.92 -6.46
CA ALA A 30 3.45 -8.24 -5.55
C ALA A 30 2.17 -7.49 -5.92
N TYR A 31 2.27 -6.21 -6.29
CA TYR A 31 1.15 -5.41 -6.76
C TYR A 31 0.57 -5.91 -8.09
N ALA A 32 1.45 -6.25 -9.06
CA ALA A 32 1.04 -6.80 -10.35
C ALA A 32 0.28 -8.13 -10.19
N LEU A 33 0.69 -8.99 -9.26
CA LEU A 33 0.02 -10.24 -8.91
C LEU A 33 -1.27 -10.01 -8.13
N SER A 34 -1.29 -9.02 -7.24
CA SER A 34 -2.46 -8.71 -6.42
C SER A 34 -3.63 -8.20 -7.26
N SER A 35 -3.37 -7.48 -8.35
CA SER A 35 -4.40 -6.93 -9.24
C SER A 35 -5.39 -7.99 -9.78
N PRO A 36 -4.96 -9.06 -10.49
CA PRO A 36 -5.87 -10.11 -10.96
C PRO A 36 -6.49 -10.91 -9.80
N VAL A 37 -5.77 -11.11 -8.69
CA VAL A 37 -6.30 -11.79 -7.50
C VAL A 37 -7.46 -10.98 -6.91
N LEU A 38 -7.29 -9.68 -6.72
CA LEU A 38 -8.37 -8.81 -6.26
C LEU A 38 -9.51 -8.76 -7.28
N ALA A 39 -9.21 -8.66 -8.57
CA ALA A 39 -10.22 -8.60 -9.63
C ALA A 39 -11.05 -9.89 -9.70
N THR A 40 -10.46 -11.07 -9.49
CA THR A 40 -11.19 -12.34 -9.44
C THR A 40 -12.03 -12.48 -8.17
N LEU A 41 -11.47 -12.11 -7.00
CA LEU A 41 -12.20 -12.14 -5.73
C LEU A 41 -13.36 -11.15 -5.68
N THR A 42 -13.18 -9.95 -6.25
CA THR A 42 -14.18 -8.87 -6.23
C THR A 42 -15.06 -8.82 -7.47
N GLY A 43 -14.72 -9.58 -8.52
CA GLY A 43 -15.44 -9.57 -9.79
C GLY A 43 -16.88 -10.09 -9.72
N ALA A 44 -17.18 -10.93 -8.73
CA ALA A 44 -18.54 -11.41 -8.45
C ALA A 44 -19.36 -10.45 -7.56
N LEU A 45 -18.76 -9.40 -7.02
CA LEU A 45 -19.44 -8.45 -6.14
C LEU A 45 -20.14 -7.36 -6.96
N HIS A 46 -21.34 -6.98 -6.52
CA HIS A 46 -22.01 -5.80 -7.07
C HIS A 46 -21.17 -4.55 -6.82
N ARG A 47 -21.03 -3.67 -7.83
CA ARG A 47 -20.22 -2.44 -7.75
C ARG A 47 -20.50 -1.58 -6.51
N ARG A 48 -21.77 -1.52 -6.09
CA ARG A 48 -22.21 -0.81 -4.88
C ARG A 48 -21.61 -1.41 -3.59
N THR A 49 -21.60 -2.73 -3.48
CA THR A 49 -21.00 -3.43 -2.34
C THR A 49 -19.50 -3.20 -2.29
N LEU A 50 -18.82 -3.24 -3.44
CA LEU A 50 -17.38 -2.97 -3.52
C LEU A 50 -17.04 -1.55 -3.07
N MET A 51 -17.81 -0.54 -3.51
CA MET A 51 -17.62 0.85 -3.05
C MET A 51 -17.81 0.99 -1.54
N ILE A 52 -18.87 0.41 -0.98
CA ILE A 52 -19.15 0.48 0.46
C ILE A 52 -18.03 -0.19 1.25
N LEU A 53 -17.58 -1.38 0.81
CA LEU A 53 -16.49 -2.13 1.45
C LEU A 53 -15.17 -1.35 1.40
N SER A 54 -14.83 -0.76 0.26
CA SER A 54 -13.62 0.06 0.13
C SER A 54 -13.67 1.29 1.03
N LEU A 55 -14.83 1.95 1.11
CA LEU A 55 -15.00 3.13 1.94
C LEU A 55 -14.95 2.79 3.44
N SER A 56 -15.57 1.69 3.86
CA SER A 56 -15.50 1.23 5.25
C SER A 56 -14.09 0.78 5.62
N ALA A 57 -13.41 0.03 4.74
CA ALA A 57 -12.00 -0.34 4.93
C ALA A 57 -11.10 0.90 5.05
N PHE A 58 -11.29 1.90 4.19
CA PHE A 58 -10.56 3.17 4.26
C PHE A 58 -10.81 3.89 5.59
N THR A 59 -12.07 3.95 6.02
CA THR A 59 -12.44 4.58 7.30
C THR A 59 -11.75 3.90 8.48
N VAL A 60 -11.79 2.57 8.52
CA VAL A 60 -11.11 1.77 9.56
C VAL A 60 -9.60 1.98 9.52
N ALA A 61 -8.97 2.00 8.34
CA ALA A 61 -7.54 2.24 8.19
C ALA A 61 -7.14 3.63 8.74
N ASN A 62 -7.95 4.66 8.51
CA ASN A 62 -7.71 6.00 9.06
C ASN A 62 -7.83 6.02 10.59
N ILE A 63 -8.83 5.34 11.16
CA ILE A 63 -8.99 5.21 12.61
C ILE A 63 -7.76 4.51 13.21
N ILE A 64 -7.29 3.43 12.57
CA ILE A 64 -6.08 2.72 12.99
C ILE A 64 -4.86 3.62 12.89
N ALA A 65 -4.69 4.40 11.82
CA ALA A 65 -3.56 5.32 11.68
C ALA A 65 -3.58 6.45 12.73
N TRP A 66 -4.78 6.84 13.18
CA TRP A 66 -4.94 7.80 14.27
C TRP A 66 -4.59 7.20 15.63
N LEU A 67 -4.83 5.90 15.86
CA LEU A 67 -4.65 5.27 17.16
C LEU A 67 -3.21 5.39 17.74
N PRO A 68 -2.12 5.12 17.00
CA PRO A 68 -0.75 5.38 17.48
C PRO A 68 -0.48 6.86 17.78
N ARG A 69 -1.07 7.80 17.03
CA ARG A 69 -0.95 9.23 17.31
C ARG A 69 -1.71 9.64 18.57
N ALA A 70 -2.80 8.96 18.91
CA ALA A 70 -3.60 9.24 20.10
C ALA A 70 -2.98 8.68 21.39
N ILE A 71 -2.23 7.57 21.32
CA ILE A 71 -1.59 6.93 22.48
C ILE A 71 -0.19 7.52 22.76
N GLY A 72 0.42 8.20 21.79
CA GLY A 72 1.77 8.77 21.87
C GLY A 72 1.85 10.24 22.28
N ASN A 73 0.84 10.81 22.95
CA ASN A 73 0.83 12.21 23.40
C ASN A 73 0.81 12.31 24.93
#